data_AF-A0A2M7T9J0-F1
#
_entry.id   AF-A0A2M7T9J0-F1
#
_cell.length_a   1.000
_cell.length_b   1.000
_cell.length_c   1.000
_cell.angle_alpha   90.00
_cell.angle_beta   90.00
_cell.angle_gamma   90.00
#
_symmetry.space_group_name_H-M   'P 1'
#
loop_
_entity.id
_entity.type
_entity.pdbx_description
1 polymer ?
#
loop_
_entity_poly.entity_id
_entity_poly.type
_entity_poly.pdbx_seq_one_letter_code
_entity_poly.pdbx_strand_id
1 'polypeptide(L)'
;MNPEEIRETIEMIQEQRLDIRAVTMGISLRDCSDENGDKLLGNIYRKVTESAKDLVKVAESLQEKYGIPIVNKRISISPVSAIAESSDLEDYVPIATVLDKAAKELSIDFIGGFTALIQKGETPGDRKLINSIPRALAETDRVCSSVNVASSKAGINMDAVLEMAGVIKETAELTKDKDGIGCAKLVVFANIPEDNPFMAGAYHGFGEADRVINVGISGPGVVRATLERYPDVDLMQVAEIIKR
;
A
#
# COMPACT_ATOMS: atom_id res chain seq x y z
N MET A 1 22.66 -14.97 -6.82
CA MET A 1 22.13 -16.12 -6.07
C MET A 1 22.77 -17.38 -6.61
N ASN A 2 23.36 -18.17 -5.72
CA ASN A 2 23.92 -19.48 -5.99
C ASN A 2 22.78 -20.52 -6.06
N PRO A 3 22.80 -21.51 -6.98
CA PRO A 3 21.81 -22.59 -7.02
C PRO A 3 21.56 -23.32 -5.69
N GLU A 4 22.56 -23.42 -4.82
CA GLU A 4 22.40 -23.96 -3.47
C GLU A 4 21.51 -23.08 -2.58
N GLU A 5 21.68 -21.76 -2.61
CA GLU A 5 20.83 -20.81 -1.86
C GLU A 5 19.37 -20.87 -2.34
N ILE A 6 19.15 -21.08 -3.65
CA ILE A 6 17.81 -21.26 -4.22
C ILE A 6 17.17 -22.53 -3.67
N ARG A 7 17.92 -23.64 -3.62
CA ARG A 7 17.43 -24.92 -3.11
C ARG A 7 17.12 -24.85 -1.62
N GLU A 8 18.01 -24.28 -0.82
CA GLU A 8 17.78 -24.06 0.62
C GLU A 8 16.54 -23.20 0.87
N THR A 9 16.36 -22.12 0.08
CA THR A 9 15.18 -21.27 0.18
C THR A 9 13.89 -22.03 -0.13
N ILE A 10 13.89 -22.88 -1.17
CA ILE A 10 12.73 -23.71 -1.52
C ILE A 10 12.42 -24.72 -0.40
N GLU A 11 13.44 -25.40 0.13
CA GLU A 11 13.30 -26.34 1.24
C GLU A 11 12.74 -25.64 2.49
N MET A 12 13.27 -24.48 2.88
CA MET A 12 12.76 -23.69 4.00
C MET A 12 11.29 -23.31 3.82
N ILE A 13 10.91 -22.82 2.64
CA ILE A 13 9.53 -22.39 2.39
C ILE A 13 8.55 -23.57 2.46
N GLN A 14 8.93 -24.72 1.90
CA GLN A 14 8.08 -25.90 1.88
C GLN A 14 7.99 -26.60 3.25
N GLU A 15 9.10 -26.75 3.97
CA GLU A 15 9.12 -27.41 5.27
C GLU A 15 8.48 -26.57 6.38
N GLN A 16 8.63 -25.24 6.32
CA GLN A 16 8.11 -24.33 7.35
C GLN A 16 6.71 -23.78 7.01
N ARG A 17 6.14 -24.13 5.85
CA ARG A 17 4.85 -23.61 5.34
C ARG A 17 4.81 -22.08 5.36
N LEU A 18 5.86 -21.45 4.84
CA LEU A 18 5.93 -20.00 4.74
C LEU A 18 5.01 -19.52 3.62
N ASP A 19 3.99 -18.74 3.99
CA ASP A 19 3.07 -18.12 3.03
C ASP A 19 3.62 -16.77 2.55
N ILE A 20 3.53 -16.49 1.25
CA ILE A 20 3.73 -15.13 0.74
C ILE A 20 2.46 -14.35 1.01
N ARG A 21 2.52 -13.41 1.95
CA ARG A 21 1.38 -12.60 2.37
C ARG A 21 0.91 -11.67 1.27
N ALA A 22 1.85 -11.07 0.55
CA ALA A 22 1.55 -10.15 -0.53
C ALA A 22 2.71 -10.02 -1.51
N VAL A 23 2.37 -9.75 -2.77
CA VAL A 23 3.25 -9.12 -3.75
C VAL A 23 2.66 -7.76 -4.07
N THR A 24 3.45 -6.69 -3.91
CA THR A 24 3.06 -5.32 -4.18
C THR A 24 3.94 -4.76 -5.30
N MET A 25 3.32 -4.34 -6.41
CA MET A 25 4.02 -3.57 -7.44
C MET A 25 3.98 -2.09 -7.11
N GLY A 26 5.14 -1.47 -6.94
CA GLY A 26 5.26 -0.02 -6.85
C GLY A 26 5.34 0.61 -8.24
N ILE A 27 4.58 1.67 -8.49
CA ILE A 27 4.51 2.36 -9.79
C ILE A 27 4.65 3.87 -9.57
N SER A 28 5.67 4.47 -10.19
CA SER A 28 5.84 5.92 -10.21
C SER A 28 4.78 6.57 -11.12
N LEU A 29 4.11 7.61 -10.64
CA LEU A 29 3.15 8.40 -11.44
C LEU A 29 3.66 9.79 -11.81
N ARG A 30 4.95 10.07 -11.57
CA ARG A 30 5.53 11.41 -11.77
C ARG A 30 5.44 11.92 -13.21
N ASP A 31 5.45 11.03 -14.19
CA ASP A 31 5.30 11.31 -15.62
C ASP A 31 3.82 11.38 -16.07
N CYS A 32 2.87 11.18 -15.15
CA CYS A 32 1.45 11.26 -15.44
C CYS A 32 0.87 12.65 -15.17
N SER A 33 1.56 13.50 -14.41
CA SER A 33 1.15 14.86 -14.06
C SER A 33 0.85 15.70 -15.30
N ASP A 34 -0.31 16.35 -15.31
CA ASP A 34 -0.77 17.25 -16.37
C ASP A 34 -1.65 18.34 -15.72
N GLU A 35 -1.70 19.53 -16.32
CA GLU A 35 -2.59 20.61 -15.87
C GLU A 35 -4.06 20.30 -16.17
N ASN A 36 -4.32 19.53 -17.22
CA ASN A 36 -5.65 19.09 -17.60
C ASN A 36 -5.99 17.77 -16.88
N GLY A 37 -7.01 17.81 -16.03
CA GLY A 37 -7.46 16.68 -15.23
C GLY A 37 -7.81 15.44 -16.04
N ASP A 38 -8.47 15.58 -17.20
CA ASP A 38 -8.83 14.44 -18.04
C ASP A 38 -7.59 13.73 -18.60
N LYS A 39 -6.55 14.48 -18.99
CA LYS A 39 -5.28 13.90 -19.43
C LYS A 39 -4.56 13.21 -18.28
N LEU A 40 -4.51 13.83 -17.10
CA LEU A 40 -3.94 13.23 -15.90
C LEU A 40 -4.60 11.86 -15.60
N LEU A 41 -5.94 11.84 -15.58
CA LEU A 41 -6.73 10.62 -15.34
C LEU A 41 -6.42 9.54 -16.39
N GLY A 42 -6.37 9.91 -17.68
CA GLY A 42 -6.03 9.00 -18.77
C GLY A 42 -4.59 8.46 -18.68
N ASN A 43 -3.64 9.28 -18.25
CA ASN A 43 -2.24 8.88 -18.06
C ASN A 43 -2.09 7.91 -16.88
N ILE A 44 -2.72 8.21 -15.73
CA ILE A 44 -2.71 7.34 -14.55
C ILE A 44 -3.29 5.96 -14.90
N TYR A 45 -4.49 5.93 -15.49
CA TYR A 45 -5.15 4.68 -15.86
C TYR A 45 -4.23 3.82 -16.73
N ARG A 46 -3.76 4.40 -17.85
CA ARG A 46 -2.91 3.72 -18.82
C ARG A 46 -1.66 3.19 -18.17
N LYS A 47 -0.93 4.03 -17.42
CA LYS A 47 0.33 3.63 -16.79
C LYS A 47 0.12 2.50 -15.79
N VAL A 48 -0.90 2.56 -14.94
CA VAL A 48 -1.20 1.48 -13.97
C VAL A 48 -1.56 0.19 -14.71
N THR A 49 -2.48 0.24 -15.68
CA THR A 49 -2.90 -0.94 -16.44
C THR A 49 -1.77 -1.59 -17.23
N GLU A 50 -0.93 -0.79 -17.91
CA GLU A 50 0.18 -1.31 -18.72
C GLU A 50 1.29 -1.92 -17.85
N SER A 51 1.55 -1.32 -16.69
CA SER A 51 2.62 -1.75 -15.78
C SER A 51 2.28 -3.08 -15.11
N ALA A 52 1.02 -3.23 -14.66
CA ALA A 52 0.59 -4.37 -13.86
C ALA A 52 -0.19 -5.45 -14.64
N LYS A 53 -0.31 -5.33 -15.97
CA LYS A 53 -1.09 -6.24 -16.84
C LYS A 53 -0.83 -7.74 -16.61
N ASP A 54 0.42 -8.10 -16.30
CA ASP A 54 0.84 -9.49 -16.13
C ASP A 54 1.05 -9.86 -14.66
N LEU A 55 0.84 -8.95 -13.70
CA LEU A 55 1.20 -9.14 -12.29
C LEU A 55 0.47 -10.35 -11.68
N VAL A 56 -0.86 -10.41 -11.82
CA VAL A 56 -1.68 -11.51 -11.27
C VAL A 56 -1.34 -12.82 -11.96
N LYS A 57 -1.28 -12.84 -13.29
CA LYS A 57 -0.95 -14.02 -14.08
C LYS A 57 0.42 -14.61 -13.71
N VAL A 58 1.44 -13.76 -13.57
CA VAL A 58 2.78 -14.20 -13.18
C VAL A 58 2.77 -14.70 -11.74
N ALA A 59 2.09 -14.01 -10.82
CA ALA A 59 1.97 -14.47 -9.44
C ALA A 59 1.30 -15.85 -9.37
N GLU A 60 0.19 -16.08 -10.07
CA GLU A 60 -0.50 -17.37 -10.10
C GLU A 60 0.37 -18.49 -10.69
N SER A 61 1.08 -18.21 -11.79
CA SER A 61 2.03 -19.17 -12.37
C SER A 61 3.16 -19.53 -11.39
N LEU A 62 3.64 -18.58 -10.58
CA LEU A 62 4.61 -18.85 -9.52
C LEU A 62 4.01 -19.69 -8.39
N GLN A 63 2.76 -19.45 -8.01
CA GLN A 63 2.05 -20.26 -7.02
C GLN A 63 1.95 -21.72 -7.47
N GLU A 64 1.55 -21.95 -8.73
CA GLU A 64 1.47 -23.31 -9.30
C GLU A 64 2.84 -23.99 -9.36
N LYS A 65 3.86 -23.25 -9.80
CA LYS A 65 5.21 -23.81 -9.99
C LYS A 65 5.88 -24.21 -8.68
N TYR A 66 5.73 -23.40 -7.63
CA TYR A 66 6.45 -23.62 -6.36
C TYR A 66 5.57 -24.17 -5.24
N GLY A 67 4.25 -24.22 -5.44
CA GLY A 67 3.29 -24.69 -4.42
C GLY A 67 3.14 -23.73 -3.23
N ILE A 68 3.54 -22.46 -3.39
CA ILE A 68 3.55 -21.46 -2.32
C ILE A 68 2.38 -20.50 -2.54
N PRO A 69 1.46 -20.31 -1.58
CA PRO A 69 0.36 -19.38 -1.77
C PRO A 69 0.85 -17.93 -1.74
N ILE A 70 0.36 -17.13 -2.70
CA ILE A 70 0.49 -15.67 -2.73
C ILE A 70 -0.88 -15.08 -2.44
N VAL A 71 -1.07 -14.69 -1.18
CA VAL A 71 -2.41 -14.35 -0.65
C VAL A 71 -2.96 -13.06 -1.25
N ASN A 72 -2.11 -12.06 -1.49
CA ASN A 72 -2.55 -10.77 -2.05
C ASN A 72 -1.64 -10.30 -3.19
N LYS A 73 -2.23 -9.69 -4.20
CA LYS A 73 -1.57 -8.97 -5.29
C LYS A 73 -2.04 -7.51 -5.23
N ARG A 74 -1.09 -6.60 -5.04
CA ARG A 74 -1.36 -5.20 -4.68
C ARG A 74 -0.58 -4.25 -5.56
N ILE A 75 -1.00 -3.00 -5.58
CA ILE A 75 -0.26 -1.91 -6.22
C ILE A 75 -0.05 -0.79 -5.21
N SER A 76 1.13 -0.18 -5.19
CA SER A 76 1.37 1.12 -4.57
C SER A 76 1.75 2.15 -5.64
N ILE A 77 1.23 3.37 -5.54
CA ILE A 77 1.52 4.47 -6.47
C ILE A 77 2.12 5.67 -5.76
N SER A 78 2.73 6.58 -6.52
CA SER A 78 3.21 7.85 -5.98
C SER A 78 2.10 8.64 -5.27
N PRO A 79 2.42 9.41 -4.21
CA PRO A 79 1.43 10.19 -3.46
C PRO A 79 0.58 11.08 -4.36
N VAL A 80 -0.72 10.77 -4.45
CA VAL A 80 -1.65 11.48 -5.34
C VAL A 80 -1.67 12.99 -5.08
N SER A 81 -1.50 13.44 -3.83
CA SER A 81 -1.57 14.87 -3.51
C SER A 81 -0.57 15.70 -4.30
N ALA A 82 0.66 15.21 -4.45
CA ALA A 82 1.72 15.86 -5.21
C ALA A 82 1.59 15.64 -6.72
N ILE A 83 1.12 14.46 -7.15
CA ILE A 83 0.98 14.13 -8.59
C ILE A 83 -0.11 14.98 -9.26
N ALA A 84 -1.20 15.23 -8.54
CA ALA A 84 -2.37 15.94 -9.04
C ALA A 84 -2.38 17.44 -8.68
N GLU A 85 -1.37 17.94 -7.96
CA GLU A 85 -1.35 19.32 -7.44
C GLU A 85 -1.49 20.37 -8.54
N SER A 86 -0.86 20.14 -9.69
CA SER A 86 -0.88 21.07 -10.84
C SER A 86 -2.15 20.97 -11.68
N SER A 87 -3.04 20.01 -11.42
CA SER A 87 -4.24 19.80 -12.24
C SER A 87 -5.37 20.77 -11.89
N ASP A 88 -6.23 21.02 -12.88
CA ASP A 88 -7.47 21.78 -12.75
C ASP A 88 -8.61 21.02 -12.03
N LEU A 89 -8.35 19.82 -11.50
CA LEU A 89 -9.31 19.07 -10.72
C LEU A 89 -9.66 19.81 -9.42
N GLU A 90 -10.95 19.97 -9.16
CA GLU A 90 -11.47 20.58 -7.92
C GLU A 90 -11.33 19.64 -6.71
N ASP A 91 -11.47 18.34 -6.94
CA ASP A 91 -11.25 17.27 -5.96
C ASP A 91 -10.57 16.06 -6.64
N TYR A 92 -10.08 15.11 -5.84
CA TYR A 92 -9.34 13.95 -6.33
C TYR A 92 -10.15 12.65 -6.31
N VAL A 93 -11.47 12.72 -6.10
CA VAL A 93 -12.36 11.55 -6.21
C VAL A 93 -12.28 10.92 -7.61
N PRO A 94 -12.22 11.68 -8.74
CA PRO A 94 -12.01 11.09 -10.07
C PRO A 94 -10.76 10.22 -10.18
N ILE A 95 -9.67 10.60 -9.51
CA ILE A 95 -8.43 9.81 -9.49
C ILE A 95 -8.67 8.49 -8.76
N ALA A 96 -9.30 8.52 -7.59
CA ALA A 96 -9.65 7.30 -6.87
C ALA A 96 -10.54 6.37 -7.73
N THR A 97 -11.54 6.90 -8.42
CA THR A 97 -12.41 6.13 -9.32
C THR A 97 -11.63 5.47 -10.46
N VAL A 98 -10.68 6.19 -11.07
CA VAL A 98 -9.81 5.65 -12.11
C VAL A 98 -8.90 4.53 -11.58
N LEU A 99 -8.32 4.71 -10.40
CA LEU A 99 -7.48 3.70 -9.75
C LEU A 99 -8.27 2.44 -9.40
N ASP A 100 -9.50 2.59 -8.89
CA ASP A 100 -10.40 1.49 -8.58
C ASP A 100 -10.79 0.71 -9.84
N LYS A 101 -11.09 1.42 -10.93
CA LYS A 101 -11.36 0.81 -12.24
C LYS A 101 -10.15 -0.01 -12.73
N ALA A 102 -8.94 0.56 -12.67
CA ALA A 102 -7.72 -0.14 -13.07
C ALA A 102 -7.47 -1.38 -12.19
N ALA A 103 -7.64 -1.26 -10.87
CA ALA A 103 -7.46 -2.37 -9.94
C ALA A 103 -8.47 -3.51 -10.22
N LYS A 104 -9.73 -3.18 -10.49
CA LYS A 104 -10.79 -4.14 -10.87
C LYS A 104 -10.45 -4.89 -12.15
N GLU A 105 -10.07 -4.17 -13.20
CA GLU A 105 -9.68 -4.75 -14.49
C GLU A 105 -8.49 -5.72 -14.36
N LEU A 106 -7.49 -5.34 -13.57
CA LEU A 106 -6.29 -6.13 -13.35
C LEU A 106 -6.46 -7.25 -12.31
N SER A 107 -7.64 -7.39 -11.70
CA SER A 107 -7.87 -8.33 -10.59
C SER A 107 -6.91 -8.14 -9.39
N ILE A 108 -6.51 -6.89 -9.12
CA ILE A 108 -5.65 -6.50 -7.99
C ILE A 108 -6.51 -6.34 -6.73
N ASP A 109 -6.06 -6.83 -5.58
CA ASP A 109 -6.85 -6.77 -4.35
C ASP A 109 -7.02 -5.33 -3.85
N PHE A 110 -5.91 -4.58 -3.77
CA PHE A 110 -5.88 -3.21 -3.27
C PHE A 110 -4.83 -2.35 -3.97
N ILE A 111 -5.14 -1.06 -4.11
CA ILE A 111 -4.22 -0.03 -4.59
C ILE A 111 -4.07 1.07 -3.54
N GLY A 112 -2.84 1.32 -3.10
CA GLY A 112 -2.48 2.36 -2.14
C GLY A 112 -1.68 3.47 -2.81
N GLY A 113 -1.66 4.64 -2.21
CA GLY A 113 -0.96 5.83 -2.72
C GLY A 113 -1.90 7.02 -2.94
N PHE A 114 -3.19 6.88 -2.62
CA PHE A 114 -4.09 8.02 -2.39
C PHE A 114 -3.66 8.73 -1.09
N THR A 115 -2.49 9.37 -1.15
CA THR A 115 -1.66 9.67 0.01
C THR A 115 -1.18 11.12 0.00
N ALA A 116 -1.09 11.71 1.21
CA ALA A 116 -0.47 13.02 1.47
C ALA A 116 0.58 12.91 2.60
N LEU A 117 1.64 13.74 2.49
CA LEU A 117 2.77 13.75 3.43
C LEU A 117 2.93 15.15 4.05
N ILE A 118 2.18 15.41 5.12
CA ILE A 118 1.89 16.76 5.63
C ILE A 118 2.49 17.06 7.01
N GLN A 119 3.43 16.24 7.46
CA GLN A 119 4.12 16.40 8.74
C GLN A 119 4.83 17.75 8.95
N LYS A 120 4.98 18.56 7.89
CA LYS A 120 5.61 19.90 7.92
C LYS A 120 4.66 21.02 7.47
N GLY A 121 3.37 20.74 7.36
CA GLY A 121 2.38 21.62 6.74
C GLY A 121 1.85 21.04 5.43
N GLU A 122 0.84 21.71 4.89
CA GLU A 122 0.07 21.26 3.72
C GLU A 122 0.26 22.20 2.53
N THR A 123 0.27 21.64 1.33
CA THR A 123 0.05 22.38 0.08
C THR A 123 -1.44 22.40 -0.29
N PRO A 124 -1.85 23.23 -1.28
CA PRO A 124 -3.21 23.16 -1.82
C PRO A 124 -3.59 21.75 -2.32
N GLY A 125 -2.64 21.02 -2.92
CA GLY A 125 -2.85 19.64 -3.37
C GLY A 125 -3.10 18.68 -2.21
N ASP A 126 -2.34 18.82 -1.12
CA ASP A 126 -2.58 18.02 0.09
C ASP A 126 -3.98 18.23 0.66
N ARG A 127 -4.42 19.48 0.75
CA ARG A 127 -5.77 19.82 1.24
C ARG A 127 -6.87 19.26 0.34
N LYS A 128 -6.72 19.36 -0.98
CA LYS A 128 -7.64 18.74 -1.95
C LYS A 128 -7.72 17.23 -1.74
N LEU A 129 -6.58 16.56 -1.54
CA LEU A 129 -6.56 15.12 -1.27
C LEU A 129 -7.30 14.79 0.02
N ILE A 130 -6.94 15.42 1.15
CA ILE A 130 -7.52 15.15 2.47
C ILE A 130 -9.05 15.29 2.44
N ASN A 131 -9.55 16.36 1.85
CA ASN A 131 -11.00 16.60 1.68
C ASN A 131 -11.68 15.59 0.76
N SER A 132 -10.93 14.97 -0.16
CA SER A 132 -11.46 13.96 -1.08
C SER A 132 -11.55 12.57 -0.43
N ILE A 133 -10.80 12.29 0.64
CA ILE A 133 -10.70 10.96 1.25
C ILE A 133 -12.07 10.35 1.59
N PRO A 134 -12.99 11.05 2.30
CA PRO A 134 -14.24 10.43 2.73
C PRO A 134 -15.07 9.90 1.56
N ARG A 135 -15.25 10.73 0.52
CA ARG A 135 -15.98 10.37 -0.69
C ARG A 135 -15.24 9.34 -1.53
N ALA A 136 -13.94 9.52 -1.75
CA ALA A 136 -13.12 8.57 -2.50
C ALA A 136 -13.21 7.16 -1.93
N LEU A 137 -13.14 7.00 -0.60
CA LEU A 137 -13.22 5.70 0.06
C LEU A 137 -14.63 5.12 0.13
N ALA A 138 -15.67 5.96 0.04
CA ALA A 138 -17.07 5.53 -0.03
C ALA A 138 -17.48 5.06 -1.44
N GLU A 139 -16.95 5.71 -2.47
CA GLU A 139 -17.28 5.50 -3.88
C GLU A 139 -16.41 4.43 -4.56
N THR A 140 -15.34 3.97 -3.91
CA THR A 140 -14.41 2.94 -4.43
C THR A 140 -14.34 1.71 -3.54
N ASP A 141 -13.90 0.57 -4.08
CA ASP A 141 -13.79 -0.68 -3.33
C ASP A 141 -12.34 -0.99 -2.95
N ARG A 142 -11.40 -0.79 -3.88
CA ARG A 142 -10.01 -1.29 -3.80
C ARG A 142 -8.98 -0.22 -3.47
N VAL A 143 -9.36 1.06 -3.47
CA VAL A 143 -8.44 2.16 -3.15
C VAL A 143 -8.26 2.27 -1.64
N CYS A 144 -7.00 2.35 -1.22
CA CYS A 144 -6.58 2.68 0.13
C CYS A 144 -5.91 4.05 0.17
N SER A 145 -6.12 4.74 1.29
CA SER A 145 -5.59 6.09 1.53
C SER A 145 -4.74 6.13 2.79
N SER A 146 -3.71 6.98 2.76
CA SER A 146 -2.88 7.23 3.93
C SER A 146 -2.45 8.68 4.05
N VAL A 147 -2.29 9.17 5.28
CA VAL A 147 -1.82 10.54 5.51
C VAL A 147 -0.76 10.52 6.59
N ASN A 148 0.44 11.01 6.28
CA ASN A 148 1.49 11.16 7.29
C ASN A 148 1.45 12.55 7.90
N VAL A 149 1.12 12.62 9.20
CA VAL A 149 0.91 13.87 9.94
C VAL A 149 2.06 14.21 10.87
N ALA A 150 3.02 13.29 11.05
CA ALA A 150 4.13 13.49 11.97
C ALA A 150 5.41 12.80 11.52
N SER A 151 6.54 13.29 12.01
CA SER A 151 7.82 12.56 11.98
C SER A 151 8.71 12.98 13.14
N SER A 152 9.62 12.11 13.58
CA SER A 152 10.60 12.43 14.62
C SER A 152 11.46 13.64 14.28
N LYS A 153 11.66 13.91 12.97
CA LYS A 153 12.44 15.07 12.48
C LYS A 153 11.63 16.37 12.45
N ALA A 154 10.35 16.31 12.11
CA ALA A 154 9.49 17.48 11.94
C ALA A 154 8.63 17.82 13.17
N GLY A 155 8.49 16.88 14.10
CA GLY A 155 7.46 16.93 15.13
C GLY A 155 6.12 16.44 14.58
N ILE A 156 5.04 16.96 15.17
CA ILE A 156 3.66 16.57 14.87
C ILE A 156 2.94 17.79 14.32
N ASN A 157 2.35 17.68 13.14
CA ASN A 157 1.41 18.66 12.63
C ASN A 157 0.05 18.44 13.33
N MET A 158 -0.19 19.15 14.43
CA MET A 158 -1.40 18.99 15.25
C MET A 158 -2.68 19.44 14.53
N ASP A 159 -2.57 20.41 13.62
CA ASP A 159 -3.71 20.87 12.81
C ASP A 159 -4.17 19.73 11.90
N ALA A 160 -3.24 19.06 11.22
CA ALA A 160 -3.51 17.87 10.42
C ALA A 160 -4.06 16.71 11.24
N VAL A 161 -3.60 16.51 12.50
CA VAL A 161 -4.18 15.47 13.39
C VAL A 161 -5.66 15.75 13.66
N LEU A 162 -6.01 17.00 13.97
CA LEU A 162 -7.39 17.39 14.23
C LEU A 162 -8.26 17.26 12.98
N GLU A 163 -7.76 17.69 11.83
CA GLU A 163 -8.45 17.54 10.54
C GLU A 163 -8.71 16.07 10.20
N MET A 164 -7.69 15.21 10.34
CA MET A 164 -7.84 13.78 10.07
C MET A 164 -8.81 13.09 11.01
N ALA A 165 -8.99 13.58 12.25
CA ALA A 165 -10.04 13.07 13.13
C ALA A 165 -11.46 13.35 12.57
N GLY A 166 -11.66 14.51 11.94
CA GLY A 166 -12.88 14.84 11.21
C GLY A 166 -13.07 13.92 10.00
N VAL A 167 -12.03 13.77 9.17
CA VAL A 167 -12.03 12.90 7.99
C VAL A 167 -12.38 11.45 8.34
N ILE A 168 -11.84 10.91 9.43
CA ILE A 168 -12.18 9.56 9.91
C ILE A 168 -13.67 9.44 10.21
N LYS A 169 -14.25 10.41 10.93
CA LYS A 169 -15.68 10.40 11.28
C LYS A 169 -16.57 10.53 10.06
N GLU A 170 -16.21 11.41 9.13
CA GLU A 170 -16.95 11.59 7.89
C GLU A 170 -16.89 10.34 7.01
N THR A 171 -15.71 9.72 6.89
CA THR A 171 -15.52 8.45 6.16
C THR A 171 -16.39 7.35 6.75
N ALA A 172 -16.46 7.24 8.09
CA ALA A 172 -17.32 6.28 8.77
C ALA A 172 -18.81 6.52 8.47
N GLU A 173 -19.26 7.78 8.55
CA GLU A 173 -20.65 8.16 8.29
C GLU A 173 -21.06 7.88 6.83
N LEU A 174 -20.22 8.25 5.85
CA LEU A 174 -20.48 8.01 4.43
C LEU A 174 -20.48 6.52 4.06
N THR A 175 -19.88 5.66 4.90
CA THR A 175 -19.84 4.21 4.68
C THR A 175 -20.60 3.41 5.74
N LYS A 176 -21.47 4.05 6.53
CA LYS A 176 -22.20 3.40 7.64
C LYS A 176 -23.06 2.21 7.20
N ASP A 177 -23.64 2.28 6.00
CA ASP A 177 -24.48 1.20 5.44
C ASP A 177 -23.65 -0.01 4.98
N LYS A 178 -22.31 0.12 5.02
CA LYS A 178 -21.32 -0.92 4.75
C LYS A 178 -20.39 -1.12 5.96
N ASP A 179 -20.94 -1.01 7.17
CA ASP A 179 -20.22 -1.18 8.44
C ASP A 179 -18.99 -0.26 8.60
N GLY A 180 -19.01 0.93 8.00
CA GLY A 180 -17.89 1.87 8.09
C GLY A 180 -16.64 1.42 7.32
N ILE A 181 -16.79 0.57 6.29
CA ILE A 181 -15.67 -0.07 5.57
C ILE A 181 -14.64 0.93 5.02
N GLY A 182 -15.02 2.19 4.76
CA GLY A 182 -14.08 3.23 4.34
C GLY A 182 -12.94 3.40 5.34
N CYS A 183 -13.23 3.35 6.65
CA CYS A 183 -12.21 3.48 7.69
C CYS A 183 -11.22 2.30 7.71
N ALA A 184 -11.60 1.11 7.24
CA ALA A 184 -10.68 -0.03 7.12
C ALA A 184 -9.63 0.19 6.01
N LYS A 185 -9.85 1.16 5.12
CA LYS A 185 -8.97 1.50 3.99
C LYS A 185 -8.19 2.82 4.22
N LEU A 186 -8.31 3.43 5.40
CA LEU A 186 -7.66 4.70 5.75
C LEU A 186 -6.64 4.49 6.87
N VAL A 187 -5.43 5.04 6.71
CA VAL A 187 -4.39 5.02 7.75
C VAL A 187 -3.80 6.40 7.98
N VAL A 188 -3.76 6.85 9.23
CA VAL A 188 -3.05 8.07 9.63
C VAL A 188 -1.72 7.68 10.26
N PHE A 189 -0.63 8.21 9.74
CA PHE A 189 0.73 7.84 10.13
C PHE A 189 1.46 8.92 10.92
N ALA A 190 2.34 8.44 11.79
CA ALA A 190 3.53 9.15 12.22
C ALA A 190 4.74 8.33 11.77
N ASN A 191 5.78 8.99 11.25
CA ASN A 191 7.00 8.34 10.77
C ASN A 191 6.75 7.29 9.68
N ILE A 192 5.89 7.59 8.70
CA ILE A 192 5.86 6.75 7.51
C ILE A 192 7.28 6.72 6.88
N PRO A 193 7.81 5.54 6.51
CA PRO A 193 9.08 5.47 5.76
C PRO A 193 8.93 6.13 4.39
N GLU A 194 10.06 6.40 3.70
CA GLU A 194 10.06 7.13 2.42
C GLU A 194 9.29 6.42 1.29
N ASP A 195 9.14 5.11 1.39
CA ASP A 195 8.25 4.25 0.64
C ASP A 195 7.59 3.24 1.59
N ASN A 196 6.41 2.73 1.22
CA ASN A 196 5.72 1.72 2.05
C ASN A 196 4.93 0.76 1.16
N PRO A 197 5.27 -0.54 1.09
CA PRO A 197 4.50 -1.52 0.30
C PRO A 197 3.32 -2.15 1.08
N PHE A 198 3.12 -1.78 2.36
CA PHE A 198 2.16 -2.42 3.25
C PHE A 198 0.79 -1.71 3.28
N MET A 199 -0.26 -2.45 2.89
CA MET A 199 -1.65 -1.96 2.93
C MET A 199 -2.23 -1.96 4.36
N ALA A 200 -3.16 -1.05 4.68
CA ALA A 200 -3.78 -0.03 3.81
C ALA A 200 -2.94 1.25 3.61
N GLY A 201 -1.75 1.31 4.22
CA GLY A 201 -0.92 2.50 4.25
C GLY A 201 0.03 2.72 3.08
N ALA A 202 -0.03 1.86 2.05
CA ALA A 202 1.03 1.76 1.07
C ALA A 202 1.11 2.97 0.15
N TYR A 203 2.30 3.36 -0.24
CA TYR A 203 2.56 4.32 -1.33
C TYR A 203 3.96 4.08 -1.91
N HIS A 204 4.15 4.51 -3.16
CA HIS A 204 5.43 4.39 -3.88
C HIS A 204 6.24 5.67 -3.73
N GLY A 205 7.36 5.60 -3.01
CA GLY A 205 8.19 6.76 -2.70
C GLY A 205 8.81 7.43 -3.93
N PHE A 206 9.09 8.74 -3.84
CA PHE A 206 9.70 9.47 -4.97
C PHE A 206 11.16 9.10 -5.26
N GLY A 207 11.84 8.48 -4.29
CA GLY A 207 13.20 7.96 -4.44
C GLY A 207 13.28 6.60 -5.14
N GLU A 208 12.15 5.93 -5.31
CA GLU A 208 12.08 4.60 -5.91
C GLU A 208 12.19 4.65 -7.44
N ALA A 209 12.52 3.49 -8.03
CA ALA A 209 12.53 3.32 -9.48
C ALA A 209 11.11 3.45 -10.09
N ASP A 210 11.03 3.52 -11.42
CA ASP A 210 9.75 3.68 -12.13
C ASP A 210 8.73 2.57 -11.82
N ARG A 211 9.22 1.33 -11.70
CA ARG A 211 8.44 0.14 -11.35
C ARG A 211 9.28 -0.79 -10.48
N VAL A 212 8.73 -1.28 -9.37
CA VAL A 212 9.40 -2.21 -8.45
C VAL A 212 8.45 -3.31 -7.97
N ILE A 213 8.99 -4.44 -7.54
CA ILE A 213 8.22 -5.52 -6.90
C ILE A 213 8.71 -5.69 -5.47
N ASN A 214 7.78 -5.57 -4.52
CA ASN A 214 8.00 -5.82 -3.11
C ASN A 214 7.24 -7.08 -2.70
N VAL A 215 7.87 -7.95 -1.90
CA VAL A 215 7.27 -9.22 -1.45
C VAL A 215 7.22 -9.24 0.08
N GLY A 216 6.02 -9.41 0.63
CA GLY A 216 5.80 -9.58 2.06
C GLY A 216 5.65 -11.04 2.43
N ILE A 217 6.46 -11.53 3.35
CA ILE A 217 6.45 -12.92 3.84
C ILE A 217 5.77 -12.98 5.21
N SER A 218 4.97 -14.01 5.45
CA SER A 218 4.33 -14.25 6.75
C SER A 218 5.32 -14.82 7.76
N GLY A 219 5.40 -14.22 8.96
CA GLY A 219 6.31 -14.64 10.04
C GLY A 219 5.65 -15.28 11.27
N PRO A 220 4.50 -14.79 11.80
CA PRO A 220 4.04 -15.19 13.13
C PRO A 220 3.77 -16.69 13.32
N GLY A 221 3.20 -17.36 12.31
CA GLY A 221 2.91 -18.79 12.38
C GLY A 221 4.17 -19.65 12.46
N VAL A 222 5.20 -19.28 11.70
CA VAL A 222 6.50 -19.95 11.70
C VAL A 222 7.23 -19.71 13.02
N VAL A 223 7.27 -18.46 13.49
CA VAL A 223 7.88 -18.15 14.79
C VAL A 223 7.24 -18.95 15.92
N ARG A 224 5.90 -19.03 15.97
CA ARG A 224 5.19 -19.83 16.98
C ARG A 224 5.57 -21.31 16.89
N ALA A 225 5.48 -21.90 15.69
CA ALA A 225 5.75 -23.32 15.47
C ALA A 225 7.21 -23.69 15.78
N THR A 226 8.15 -22.77 15.54
CA THR A 226 9.56 -22.97 15.87
C THR A 226 9.76 -22.94 17.39
N LEU A 227 9.18 -21.96 18.09
CA LEU A 227 9.31 -21.85 19.56
C LEU A 227 8.66 -23.02 20.30
N GLU A 228 7.56 -23.58 19.79
CA GLU A 228 6.91 -24.77 20.37
C GLU A 228 7.83 -26.01 20.44
N ARG A 229 8.89 -26.07 19.62
CA ARG A 229 9.88 -27.16 19.64
C ARG A 229 10.92 -27.02 20.76
N TYR A 230 10.97 -25.86 21.41
CA TYR A 230 11.96 -25.51 22.43
C TYR A 230 11.26 -24.96 23.69
N PRO A 231 10.46 -25.77 24.41
CA PRO A 231 9.68 -25.29 25.55
C PRO A 231 10.52 -24.88 26.77
N ASP A 232 11.73 -25.45 26.91
CA ASP A 232 12.58 -25.32 28.10
C ASP A 232 13.90 -24.58 27.82
N VAL A 233 13.84 -23.47 27.08
CA VAL A 233 15.02 -22.64 26.75
C VAL A 233 14.99 -21.29 27.45
N ASP A 234 16.15 -20.70 27.68
CA ASP A 234 16.26 -19.35 28.25
C ASP A 234 15.95 -18.25 27.21
N LEU A 235 15.79 -17.01 27.69
CA LEU A 235 15.43 -15.87 26.82
C LEU A 235 16.50 -15.55 25.75
N MET A 236 17.78 -15.85 26.02
CA MET A 236 18.84 -15.64 25.04
C MET A 236 18.71 -16.64 23.89
N GLN A 237 18.42 -17.90 24.22
CA GLN A 237 18.17 -18.94 23.24
C GLN A 237 16.88 -18.66 22.44
N VAL A 238 15.81 -18.18 23.07
CA VAL A 238 14.60 -17.72 22.35
C VAL A 238 14.96 -16.66 21.30
N ALA A 239 15.76 -15.64 21.66
CA ALA A 239 16.15 -14.58 20.74
C ALA A 239 16.94 -15.12 19.54
N GLU A 240 17.90 -16.04 19.78
CA GLU A 240 18.66 -16.68 18.71
C GLU A 240 17.82 -17.63 17.85
N ILE A 241 16.78 -18.25 18.41
CA ILE A 241 15.82 -19.08 17.65
C ILE A 241 14.95 -18.23 16.74
N ILE A 242 14.42 -17.09 17.21
CA ILE A 242 13.58 -16.18 16.40
C ILE A 242 14.38 -15.50 15.29
N LYS A 243 15.65 -15.20 15.56
CA LYS A 243 16.55 -14.53 14.62
C LYS A 243 16.92 -15.41 13.41
N ARG A 244 16.93 -16.73 13.60
CA ARG A 244 17.22 -17.73 12.56
C ARG A 244 15.98 -17.98 11.71
#